data_AF-A0A529AY58-F1
#
_entry.id   AF-A0A529AY58-F1
#
_cell.length_a   1.000
_cell.length_b   1.000
_cell.length_c   1.000
_cell.angle_alpha   90.00
_cell.angle_beta   90.00
_cell.angle_gamma   90.00
#
_symmetry.space_group_name_H-M   'P 1'
#
loop_
_entity.id
_entity.type
_entity.pdbx_description
1 polymer ?
#
loop_
_entity_poly.entity_id
_entity_poly.type
_entity_poly.pdbx_seq_one_letter_code
_entity_poly.pdbx_strand_id
1 'polypeptide(L)'
;MTSRTTVGAGLGVALLAALAGTALADDKLTELSPDGKDACFGRVYDTAHLKAHPNQKVARIFFYYGNDPVSHPNEEPSSGPSGYNGFVATTVRGAKKPEWVGGWCGRSEPQSSEIHCGMECDRTMASLNLDEKGRLIVSSVQRNLYLDAGAEDELGEKEFTNQALGTEDDGFRLDRMPAESCKAEFARIDPIDSALGAPLRERLKPDQPFCYGRDYDAAHLGSHPDQLTHTIRVFRGPIELASFARDGDPASWPSGADIAVSVTTRHKAAKVTQSYSCEGEAGQWRCMASAKTSDFSCDIAAREIYLRRGANGTMMLANPNSSLPIVDLCSKAAEGETASDDKVYRLEPMPQAACAP
;
A
#
# COMPACT_ATOMS: atom_id res chain seq x y z
N MET A 1 3.27 -66.46 -63.81
CA MET A 1 3.22 -67.37 -62.63
C MET A 1 4.44 -67.11 -61.78
N THR A 2 4.29 -67.02 -60.44
CA THR A 2 5.34 -67.16 -59.38
C THR A 2 6.76 -66.62 -59.72
N SER A 3 7.29 -65.53 -59.14
CA SER A 3 7.87 -65.44 -57.77
C SER A 3 8.89 -64.27 -57.74
N ARG A 4 9.40 -63.68 -56.64
CA ARG A 4 9.14 -63.68 -55.18
C ARG A 4 10.00 -62.56 -54.54
N THR A 5 9.53 -61.86 -53.48
CA THR A 5 10.35 -61.04 -52.51
C THR A 5 11.10 -59.79 -53.08
N THR A 6 11.47 -58.71 -52.35
CA THR A 6 11.56 -58.41 -50.90
C THR A 6 11.61 -56.89 -50.61
N VAL A 7 11.24 -56.49 -49.38
CA VAL A 7 11.72 -55.33 -48.55
C VAL A 7 11.50 -53.87 -49.02
N GLY A 8 10.98 -53.05 -48.08
CA GLY A 8 11.08 -51.59 -48.05
C GLY A 8 10.35 -51.01 -46.83
N ALA A 9 11.05 -50.78 -45.72
CA ALA A 9 10.43 -50.37 -44.45
C ALA A 9 10.19 -48.85 -44.37
N GLY A 10 8.99 -48.44 -43.98
CA GLY A 10 8.64 -47.06 -43.62
C GLY A 10 8.50 -46.91 -42.10
N LEU A 11 9.29 -46.01 -41.51
CA LEU A 11 9.29 -45.74 -40.07
C LEU A 11 8.00 -45.03 -39.63
N GLY A 12 7.36 -45.54 -38.58
CA GLY A 12 6.22 -44.90 -37.93
C GLY A 12 6.66 -43.83 -36.93
N VAL A 13 6.04 -42.65 -36.99
CA VAL A 13 6.15 -41.62 -35.96
C VAL A 13 4.90 -41.71 -35.08
N ALA A 14 5.04 -42.30 -33.90
CA ALA A 14 3.98 -42.29 -32.89
C ALA A 14 4.02 -40.95 -32.14
N LEU A 15 2.99 -40.10 -32.33
CA LEU A 15 2.80 -38.92 -31.50
C LEU A 15 2.40 -39.34 -30.08
N LEU A 16 3.35 -39.31 -29.16
CA LEU A 16 3.07 -39.24 -27.73
C LEU A 16 2.67 -37.80 -27.38
N ALA A 17 1.37 -37.51 -27.48
CA ALA A 17 0.80 -36.29 -26.94
C ALA A 17 0.85 -36.37 -25.40
N ALA A 18 1.94 -35.86 -24.82
CA ALA A 18 2.07 -35.71 -23.38
C ALA A 18 1.02 -34.70 -22.90
N LEU A 19 0.02 -35.20 -22.17
CA LEU A 19 -0.93 -34.41 -21.39
C LEU A 19 -0.19 -33.72 -20.23
N ALA A 20 0.51 -32.63 -20.54
CA ALA A 20 1.00 -31.68 -19.55
C ALA A 20 -0.18 -30.87 -19.02
N GLY A 21 -1.06 -31.53 -18.28
CA GLY A 21 -2.06 -30.86 -17.46
C GLY A 21 -1.32 -30.09 -16.37
N THR A 22 -1.31 -28.77 -16.47
CA THR A 22 -0.89 -27.88 -15.37
C THR A 22 -1.92 -27.99 -14.25
N ALA A 23 -1.77 -29.02 -13.42
CA ALA A 23 -2.46 -29.11 -12.15
C ALA A 23 -1.88 -28.03 -11.22
N LEU A 24 -2.43 -26.83 -11.33
CA LEU A 24 -2.38 -25.87 -10.23
C LEU A 24 -3.14 -26.52 -9.07
N ALA A 25 -2.40 -27.16 -8.17
CA ALA A 25 -2.93 -27.60 -6.90
C ALA A 25 -3.35 -26.34 -6.13
N ASP A 26 -4.65 -26.12 -6.07
CA ASP A 26 -5.30 -25.10 -5.25
C ASP A 26 -5.17 -25.58 -3.79
N ASP A 27 -3.96 -25.42 -3.22
CA ASP A 27 -3.50 -25.92 -1.92
C ASP A 27 -4.20 -25.20 -0.76
N LYS A 28 -5.52 -25.37 -0.71
CA LYS A 28 -6.38 -24.88 0.34
C LYS A 28 -6.10 -25.65 1.62
N LEU A 29 -5.59 -24.95 2.62
CA LEU A 29 -5.38 -25.46 3.97
C LEU A 29 -6.72 -25.67 4.68
N THR A 30 -7.46 -26.71 4.26
CA THR A 30 -8.81 -27.04 4.73
C THR A 30 -8.89 -27.30 6.23
N GLU A 31 -7.80 -27.63 6.89
CA GLU A 31 -7.69 -27.74 8.33
C GLU A 31 -7.81 -26.37 9.03
N LEU A 32 -7.26 -25.31 8.41
CA LEU A 32 -7.44 -23.92 8.86
C LEU A 32 -8.80 -23.39 8.43
N SER A 33 -9.24 -23.72 7.21
CA SER A 33 -10.49 -23.26 6.60
C SER A 33 -11.34 -24.42 6.03
N PRO A 34 -12.13 -25.13 6.87
CA PRO A 34 -12.90 -26.29 6.42
C PRO A 34 -14.03 -25.97 5.44
N ASP A 35 -14.54 -24.73 5.47
CA ASP A 35 -15.61 -24.23 4.62
C ASP A 35 -15.12 -23.23 3.55
N GLY A 36 -13.81 -23.09 3.37
CA GLY A 36 -13.19 -22.18 2.43
C GLY A 36 -13.30 -20.69 2.77
N LYS A 37 -13.81 -20.34 3.96
CA LYS A 37 -13.88 -18.94 4.45
C LYS A 37 -12.65 -18.54 5.24
N ASP A 38 -12.45 -17.23 5.38
CA ASP A 38 -11.41 -16.68 6.23
C ASP A 38 -11.49 -17.24 7.67
N ALA A 39 -10.34 -17.60 8.23
CA ALA A 39 -10.20 -18.18 9.55
C ALA A 39 -9.37 -17.29 10.47
N CYS A 40 -9.80 -17.15 11.73
CA CYS A 40 -9.10 -16.37 12.75
C CYS A 40 -8.76 -17.24 13.96
N PHE A 41 -7.54 -17.07 14.47
CA PHE A 41 -7.07 -17.65 15.71
C PHE A 41 -6.40 -16.56 16.53
N GLY A 42 -6.64 -16.52 17.84
CA GLY A 42 -6.07 -15.47 18.69
C GLY A 42 -5.79 -15.92 20.11
N ARG A 43 -4.89 -15.18 20.77
CA ARG A 43 -4.74 -15.18 22.23
C ARG A 43 -4.37 -13.80 22.75
N VAL A 44 -4.97 -13.46 23.88
CA VAL A 44 -4.66 -12.28 24.69
C VAL A 44 -4.14 -12.78 26.04
N TYR A 45 -2.97 -12.32 26.44
CA TYR A 45 -2.34 -12.65 27.71
C TYR A 45 -2.66 -11.56 28.74
N ASP A 46 -3.08 -11.97 29.93
CA ASP A 46 -3.38 -11.04 31.02
C ASP A 46 -2.11 -10.61 31.78
N THR A 47 -2.28 -9.66 32.70
CA THR A 47 -1.19 -9.14 33.53
C THR A 47 -0.56 -10.20 34.44
N ALA A 48 -1.29 -11.25 34.84
CA ALA A 48 -0.77 -12.32 35.70
C ALA A 48 0.14 -13.25 34.89
N HIS A 49 -0.29 -13.66 33.70
CA HIS A 49 0.54 -14.41 32.74
C HIS A 49 1.81 -13.64 32.39
N LEU A 50 1.69 -12.38 31.97
CA LEU A 50 2.83 -11.55 31.59
C LEU A 50 3.77 -11.21 32.76
N LYS A 51 3.31 -11.38 34.01
CA LYS A 51 4.18 -11.29 35.21
C LYS A 51 4.90 -12.61 35.50
N ALA A 52 4.30 -13.76 35.19
CA ALA A 52 4.93 -15.07 35.30
C ALA A 52 5.95 -15.33 34.16
N HIS A 53 5.72 -14.70 33.01
CA HIS A 53 6.54 -14.79 31.79
C HIS A 53 7.26 -13.45 31.53
N PRO A 54 8.38 -13.16 32.22
CA PRO A 54 9.05 -11.87 32.14
C PRO A 54 9.71 -11.61 30.78
N ASN A 55 10.15 -12.66 30.06
CA ASN A 55 10.81 -12.51 28.76
C ASN A 55 9.85 -12.67 27.57
N GLN A 56 8.54 -12.81 27.81
CA GLN A 56 7.51 -12.78 26.77
C GLN A 56 7.09 -11.32 26.52
N LYS A 57 7.48 -10.68 25.42
CA LYS A 57 7.02 -9.32 25.13
C LYS A 57 5.61 -9.31 24.58
N VAL A 58 5.21 -10.31 23.79
CA VAL A 58 3.90 -10.38 23.13
C VAL A 58 2.77 -10.52 24.16
N ALA A 59 1.93 -9.50 24.26
CA ALA A 59 0.74 -9.48 25.10
C ALA A 59 -0.52 -9.93 24.35
N ARG A 60 -0.52 -9.81 23.02
CA ARG A 60 -1.62 -10.20 22.12
C ARG A 60 -1.03 -10.77 20.85
N ILE A 61 -1.55 -11.88 20.37
CA ILE A 61 -1.17 -12.48 19.08
C ILE A 61 -2.42 -13.01 18.37
N PHE A 62 -2.51 -12.70 17.09
CA PHE A 62 -3.58 -13.15 16.20
C PHE A 62 -2.98 -13.66 14.90
N PHE A 63 -3.50 -14.78 14.41
CA PHE A 63 -3.21 -15.33 13.09
C PHE A 63 -4.50 -15.36 12.28
N TYR A 64 -4.42 -14.84 11.05
CA TYR A 64 -5.49 -14.87 10.07
C TYR A 64 -5.08 -15.70 8.87
N TYR A 65 -6.00 -16.51 8.35
CA TYR A 65 -5.83 -17.22 7.08
C TYR A 65 -7.00 -16.89 6.16
N GLY A 66 -6.71 -16.45 4.93
CA GLY A 66 -7.73 -16.03 3.96
C GLY A 66 -7.34 -14.75 3.23
N ASN A 67 -8.33 -13.92 2.91
CA ASN A 67 -8.13 -12.62 2.26
C ASN A 67 -7.40 -11.63 3.18
N ASP A 68 -6.85 -10.55 2.63
CA ASP A 68 -6.12 -9.54 3.42
C ASP A 68 -6.99 -8.93 4.55
N PRO A 69 -6.64 -9.14 5.84
CA PRO A 69 -7.37 -8.57 6.98
C PRO A 69 -6.90 -7.16 7.34
N VAL A 70 -5.83 -6.66 6.72
CA VAL A 70 -5.23 -5.37 7.05
C VAL A 70 -6.11 -4.27 6.48
N SER A 71 -6.88 -3.63 7.36
CA SER A 71 -7.60 -2.42 6.98
C SER A 71 -6.60 -1.27 6.93
N HIS A 72 -6.43 -0.72 5.72
CA HIS A 72 -5.73 0.55 5.49
C HIS A 72 -6.75 1.67 5.19
N PRO A 73 -7.64 2.03 6.13
CA PRO A 73 -8.73 2.98 5.84
C PRO A 73 -8.22 4.40 5.60
N ASN A 74 -6.97 4.70 5.95
CA ASN A 74 -6.35 5.99 5.66
C ASN A 74 -5.59 6.02 4.33
N GLU A 75 -5.33 4.86 3.72
CA GLU A 75 -4.54 4.72 2.50
C GLU A 75 -5.42 4.52 1.27
N GLU A 76 -4.88 4.87 0.10
CA GLU A 76 -5.42 4.53 -1.22
C GLU A 76 -5.12 3.06 -1.56
N PRO A 77 -6.04 2.37 -2.26
CA PRO A 77 -5.91 0.95 -2.56
C PRO A 77 -4.64 0.67 -3.37
N SER A 78 -3.91 -0.37 -2.97
CA SER A 78 -2.79 -0.89 -3.75
C SER A 78 -3.26 -1.44 -5.09
N SER A 79 -2.33 -1.51 -6.06
CA SER A 79 -2.54 -2.15 -7.35
C SER A 79 -2.61 -3.68 -7.23
N GLY A 80 -3.72 -4.18 -6.71
CA GLY A 80 -4.02 -5.61 -6.56
C GLY A 80 -3.66 -6.21 -5.19
N PRO A 81 -4.09 -7.47 -4.95
CA PRO A 81 -3.81 -8.20 -3.71
C PRO A 81 -2.34 -8.64 -3.66
N SER A 82 -1.78 -8.66 -2.44
CA SER A 82 -0.41 -9.13 -2.14
C SER A 82 -0.15 -10.60 -2.51
N GLY A 83 -1.20 -11.41 -2.68
CA GLY A 83 -1.09 -12.84 -2.89
C GLY A 83 -0.78 -13.64 -1.62
N TYR A 84 -0.61 -12.98 -0.47
CA TYR A 84 -0.52 -13.63 0.83
C TYR A 84 -1.85 -14.33 1.16
N ASN A 85 -1.76 -15.42 1.91
CA ASN A 85 -2.91 -16.14 2.44
C ASN A 85 -2.86 -16.31 3.97
N GLY A 86 -1.75 -15.94 4.62
CA GLY A 86 -1.57 -15.98 6.07
C GLY A 86 -1.01 -14.65 6.60
N PHE A 87 -1.49 -14.23 7.76
CA PHE A 87 -1.12 -12.94 8.37
C PHE A 87 -0.96 -13.10 9.89
N VAL A 88 0.10 -12.54 10.46
CA VAL A 88 0.33 -12.49 11.91
C VAL A 88 0.31 -11.05 12.38
N ALA A 89 -0.51 -10.75 13.40
CA ALA A 89 -0.46 -9.50 14.14
C ALA A 89 -0.10 -9.76 15.61
N THR A 90 0.85 -9.01 16.16
CA THR A 90 1.15 -9.03 17.60
C THR A 90 1.14 -7.64 18.22
N THR A 91 0.67 -7.53 19.46
CA THR A 91 0.86 -6.33 20.29
C THR A 91 1.79 -6.69 21.45
N VAL A 92 2.97 -6.08 21.53
CA VAL A 92 3.86 -6.22 22.69
C VAL A 92 3.36 -5.43 23.91
N ARG A 93 3.76 -5.84 25.12
CA ARG A 93 3.37 -5.20 26.39
C ARG A 93 3.69 -3.70 26.38
N GLY A 94 2.67 -2.88 26.59
CA GLY A 94 2.77 -1.41 26.58
C GLY A 94 2.62 -0.74 25.22
N ALA A 95 2.65 -1.48 24.11
CA ALA A 95 2.38 -0.94 22.78
C ALA A 95 0.89 -0.61 22.60
N LYS A 96 0.60 0.49 21.88
CA LYS A 96 -0.78 0.93 21.58
C LYS A 96 -1.34 0.26 20.32
N LYS A 97 -0.49 0.09 19.32
CA LYS A 97 -0.77 -0.53 18.02
C LYS A 97 -0.09 -1.91 17.97
N PRO A 98 -0.66 -2.89 17.25
CA PRO A 98 0.05 -4.10 16.87
C PRO A 98 1.04 -3.82 15.72
N GLU A 99 2.04 -4.67 15.60
CA GLU A 99 2.85 -4.86 14.40
C GLU A 99 2.34 -6.09 13.64
N TRP A 100 2.54 -6.14 12.32
CA TRP A 100 2.02 -7.21 11.48
C TRP A 100 2.96 -7.60 10.34
N VAL A 101 2.81 -8.85 9.88
CA VAL A 101 3.43 -9.39 8.66
C VAL A 101 2.42 -10.26 7.93
N GLY A 102 2.54 -10.30 6.61
CA GLY A 102 1.84 -11.26 5.74
C GLY A 102 2.80 -12.30 5.19
N GLY A 103 2.28 -13.37 4.61
CA GLY A 103 3.09 -14.39 3.97
C GLY A 103 2.29 -15.48 3.27
N TRP A 104 3.04 -16.40 2.65
CA TRP A 104 2.52 -17.57 1.96
C TRP A 104 2.62 -18.79 2.87
N CYS A 105 1.48 -19.20 3.41
CA CYS A 105 1.30 -20.44 4.15
C CYS A 105 0.92 -21.58 3.20
N GLY A 106 1.65 -22.68 3.28
CA GLY A 106 1.40 -23.91 2.52
C GLY A 106 2.04 -25.12 3.18
N ARG A 107 1.87 -26.30 2.58
CA ARG A 107 2.63 -27.50 2.98
C ARG A 107 3.77 -27.70 2.00
N SER A 108 4.94 -28.09 2.49
CA SER A 108 6.04 -28.54 1.61
C SER A 108 5.73 -29.88 0.93
N GLU A 109 4.88 -30.70 1.55
CA GLU A 109 4.43 -32.00 1.04
C GLU A 109 2.94 -32.18 1.37
N PRO A 110 2.09 -32.71 0.47
CA PRO A 110 0.64 -32.83 0.70
C PRO A 110 0.25 -33.62 1.96
N GLN A 111 1.14 -34.50 2.44
CA GLN A 111 0.94 -35.37 3.61
C GLN A 111 1.49 -34.77 4.92
N SER A 112 2.17 -33.62 4.88
CA SER A 112 2.66 -32.95 6.07
C SER A 112 1.48 -32.47 6.94
N SER A 113 1.58 -32.68 8.26
CA SER A 113 0.70 -32.01 9.23
C SER A 113 1.21 -30.62 9.63
N GLU A 114 2.47 -30.30 9.31
CA GLU A 114 3.05 -28.99 9.53
C GLU A 114 2.86 -28.12 8.28
N ILE A 115 2.37 -26.91 8.51
CA ILE A 115 2.16 -25.86 7.52
C ILE A 115 3.30 -24.86 7.73
N HIS A 116 4.05 -24.54 6.68
CA HIS A 116 5.09 -23.52 6.75
C HIS A 116 4.59 -22.23 6.13
N CYS A 117 4.85 -21.11 6.79
CA CYS A 117 4.53 -19.77 6.31
C CYS A 117 5.81 -18.98 6.04
N GLY A 118 6.10 -18.71 4.78
CA GLY A 118 7.22 -17.88 4.33
C GLY A 118 6.81 -16.42 4.11
N MET A 119 7.77 -15.50 4.22
CA MET A 119 7.67 -14.09 3.84
C MET A 119 8.66 -13.81 2.69
N GLU A 120 8.74 -12.56 2.23
CA GLU A 120 9.79 -12.10 1.32
C GLU A 120 11.21 -12.48 1.78
N CYS A 121 12.12 -12.61 0.80
CA CYS A 121 13.52 -12.92 1.02
C CYS A 121 13.75 -14.26 1.76
N ASP A 122 12.92 -15.27 1.48
CA ASP A 122 12.96 -16.63 2.03
C ASP A 122 12.91 -16.69 3.58
N ARG A 123 12.34 -15.65 4.21
CA ARG A 123 12.22 -15.56 5.67
C ARG A 123 11.06 -16.40 6.19
N THR A 124 11.18 -16.92 7.41
CA THR A 124 10.12 -17.65 8.08
C THR A 124 9.21 -16.70 8.86
N MET A 125 7.90 -16.70 8.58
CA MET A 125 6.90 -16.07 9.45
C MET A 125 6.63 -16.95 10.66
N ALA A 126 6.24 -18.21 10.39
CA ALA A 126 5.95 -19.23 11.40
C ALA A 126 5.85 -20.63 10.76
N SER A 127 5.97 -21.66 11.60
CA SER A 127 5.37 -22.98 11.38
C SER A 127 4.02 -23.05 12.11
N LEU A 128 3.03 -23.69 11.49
CA LEU A 128 1.70 -23.88 12.07
C LEU A 128 1.32 -25.37 12.15
N ASN A 129 0.62 -25.73 13.22
CA ASN A 129 -0.01 -27.03 13.40
C ASN A 129 -1.31 -26.88 14.22
N LEU A 130 -2.27 -27.77 14.09
CA LEU A 130 -3.48 -27.79 14.91
C LEU A 130 -3.37 -28.86 15.99
N ASP A 131 -3.70 -28.51 17.23
CA ASP A 131 -3.86 -29.50 18.30
C ASP A 131 -5.18 -30.29 18.14
N GLU A 132 -5.33 -31.37 18.92
CA GLU A 132 -6.52 -32.24 18.94
C GLU A 132 -7.85 -31.50 19.21
N LYS A 133 -7.80 -30.25 19.67
CA LYS A 133 -8.95 -29.40 19.98
C LYS A 133 -9.18 -28.31 18.91
N GLY A 134 -8.46 -28.38 17.79
CA GLY A 134 -8.55 -27.41 16.69
C GLY A 134 -7.97 -26.04 17.04
N ARG A 135 -7.06 -25.95 18.03
CA ARG A 135 -6.33 -24.73 18.37
C ARG A 135 -5.02 -24.68 17.59
N LEU A 136 -4.67 -23.51 17.08
CA LEU A 136 -3.47 -23.32 16.28
C LEU A 136 -2.25 -23.19 17.19
N ILE A 137 -1.24 -24.02 16.96
CA ILE A 137 0.11 -23.82 17.47
C ILE A 137 0.86 -23.01 16.40
N VAL A 138 1.41 -21.87 16.80
CA VAL A 138 2.26 -21.00 15.98
C VAL A 138 3.66 -21.05 16.60
N SER A 139 4.58 -21.73 15.93
CA SER A 139 5.96 -21.96 16.37
C SER A 139 6.97 -21.47 15.34
N SER A 140 8.27 -21.57 15.66
CA SER A 140 9.35 -21.06 14.81
C SER A 140 9.23 -19.56 14.52
N VAL A 141 8.59 -18.81 15.43
CA VAL A 141 8.46 -17.35 15.35
C VAL A 141 9.81 -16.74 15.68
N GLN A 142 10.46 -16.16 14.67
CA GLN A 142 11.80 -15.59 14.85
C GLN A 142 11.70 -14.28 15.64
N ARG A 143 12.67 -14.02 16.53
CA ARG A 143 12.69 -12.79 17.34
C ARG A 143 12.72 -11.52 16.50
N ASN A 144 13.29 -11.58 15.31
CA ASN A 144 13.40 -10.49 14.35
C ASN A 144 12.20 -10.40 13.38
N LEU A 145 11.05 -11.02 13.66
CA LEU A 145 9.89 -11.13 12.75
C LEU A 145 9.55 -9.82 12.00
N TYR A 146 9.56 -8.69 12.72
CA TYR A 146 9.23 -7.36 12.20
C TYR A 146 10.44 -6.50 11.82
N LEU A 147 11.66 -7.01 11.96
CA LEU A 147 12.90 -6.30 11.66
C LEU A 147 13.45 -6.74 10.29
N ASP A 148 14.29 -5.91 9.69
CA ASP A 148 14.97 -6.22 8.42
C ASP A 148 15.92 -7.43 8.55
N ALA A 149 16.21 -8.06 7.42
CA ALA A 149 17.22 -9.12 7.35
C ALA A 149 18.60 -8.55 7.67
N GLY A 150 19.30 -9.14 8.66
CA GLY A 150 20.60 -8.64 9.14
C GLY A 150 20.51 -7.67 10.34
N ALA A 151 19.30 -7.31 10.82
CA ALA A 151 19.13 -6.34 11.91
C ALA A 151 19.85 -6.69 13.23
N GLU A 152 20.18 -7.96 13.49
CA GLU A 152 20.97 -8.38 14.65
C GLU A 152 22.43 -7.86 14.58
N ASP A 153 23.04 -7.92 13.39
CA ASP A 153 24.40 -7.42 13.13
C ASP A 153 24.42 -5.89 13.01
N GLU A 154 23.38 -5.28 12.42
CA GLU A 154 23.35 -3.84 12.13
C GLU A 154 22.96 -2.96 13.33
N LEU A 155 21.96 -3.37 14.13
CA LEU A 155 21.50 -2.60 15.30
C LEU A 155 22.41 -2.80 16.52
N GLY A 156 23.11 -3.93 16.57
CA GLY A 156 23.84 -4.39 17.74
C GLY A 156 22.92 -4.90 18.87
N GLU A 157 23.48 -5.77 19.72
CA GLU A 157 22.75 -6.59 20.71
C GLU A 157 21.70 -5.83 21.53
N LYS A 158 22.03 -4.63 22.03
CA LYS A 158 21.13 -3.84 22.88
C LYS A 158 19.90 -3.35 22.12
N GLU A 159 20.09 -2.78 20.94
CA GLU A 159 18.98 -2.18 20.19
C GLU A 159 18.16 -3.25 19.47
N PHE A 160 18.82 -4.29 18.96
CA PHE A 160 18.14 -5.52 18.56
C PHE A 160 17.27 -6.07 19.71
N THR A 161 17.80 -6.18 20.93
CA THR A 161 17.03 -6.68 22.08
C THR A 161 15.90 -5.72 22.51
N ASN A 162 15.98 -4.43 22.22
CA ASN A 162 14.87 -3.49 22.45
C ASN A 162 13.72 -3.73 21.47
N GLN A 163 14.02 -3.83 20.18
CA GLN A 163 13.01 -3.91 19.11
C GLN A 163 12.48 -5.34 18.88
N ALA A 164 13.37 -6.35 18.86
CA ALA A 164 13.03 -7.73 18.62
C ALA A 164 12.04 -8.29 19.66
N LEU A 165 11.28 -9.32 19.29
CA LEU A 165 10.44 -10.08 20.21
C LEU A 165 11.27 -10.68 21.34
N GLY A 166 10.59 -11.01 22.43
CA GLY A 166 11.15 -11.65 23.61
C GLY A 166 11.60 -13.08 23.36
N THR A 167 12.40 -13.63 24.26
CA THR A 167 12.93 -15.00 24.14
C THR A 167 11.90 -16.07 24.51
N GLU A 168 10.74 -15.68 25.03
CA GLU A 168 9.57 -16.55 25.28
C GLU A 168 8.43 -16.31 24.26
N ASP A 169 8.65 -15.49 23.23
CA ASP A 169 7.66 -15.16 22.20
C ASP A 169 7.67 -16.18 21.03
N ASP A 170 7.57 -17.47 21.36
CA ASP A 170 7.42 -18.57 20.40
C ASP A 170 6.51 -19.69 20.97
N GLY A 171 6.01 -20.58 20.10
CA GLY A 171 5.19 -21.72 20.51
C GLY A 171 3.79 -21.33 21.00
N PHE A 172 3.22 -20.25 20.47
CA PHE A 172 1.93 -19.72 20.87
C PHE A 172 0.79 -20.68 20.53
N ARG A 173 -0.06 -21.01 21.51
CA ARG A 173 -1.31 -21.74 21.27
C ARG A 173 -2.48 -20.77 21.14
N LEU A 174 -3.00 -20.55 19.95
CA LEU A 174 -4.10 -19.64 19.65
C LEU A 174 -5.45 -20.38 19.61
N ASP A 175 -6.47 -19.79 20.22
CA ASP A 175 -7.82 -20.34 20.25
C ASP A 175 -8.60 -19.84 19.01
N ARG A 176 -9.40 -20.70 18.34
CA ARG A 176 -10.17 -20.30 17.14
C ARG A 176 -11.23 -19.25 17.51
N MET A 177 -11.36 -18.22 16.69
CA MET A 177 -12.23 -17.07 16.89
C MET A 177 -13.02 -16.73 15.61
N PRO A 178 -14.12 -15.94 15.70
CA PRO A 178 -14.76 -15.35 14.52
C PRO A 178 -13.76 -14.50 13.71
N ALA A 179 -13.86 -14.52 12.37
CA ALA A 179 -12.95 -13.77 11.47
C ALA A 179 -12.85 -12.27 11.84
N GLU A 180 -13.98 -11.66 12.20
CA GLU A 180 -14.07 -10.27 12.63
C GLU A 180 -13.22 -9.94 13.87
N SER A 181 -12.88 -10.92 14.71
CA SER A 181 -11.99 -10.70 15.87
C SER A 181 -10.56 -10.37 15.43
N CYS A 182 -10.07 -11.00 14.36
CA CYS A 182 -8.78 -10.67 13.78
C CYS A 182 -8.86 -9.35 13.03
N LYS A 183 -9.87 -9.14 12.17
CA LYS A 183 -10.05 -7.85 11.46
C LYS A 183 -10.08 -6.66 12.42
N ALA A 184 -10.71 -6.80 13.58
CA ALA A 184 -10.72 -5.77 14.63
C ALA A 184 -9.34 -5.55 15.30
N GLU A 185 -8.48 -6.58 15.38
CA GLU A 185 -7.10 -6.42 15.83
C GLU A 185 -6.24 -5.74 14.75
N PHE A 186 -6.32 -6.19 13.49
CA PHE A 186 -5.61 -5.60 12.36
C PHE A 186 -6.03 -4.13 12.12
N ALA A 187 -7.31 -3.77 12.28
CA ALA A 187 -7.78 -2.38 12.22
C ALA A 187 -7.18 -1.44 13.29
N ARG A 188 -6.42 -1.96 14.27
CA ARG A 188 -5.66 -1.14 15.24
C ARG A 188 -4.28 -0.71 14.70
N ILE A 189 -3.81 -1.28 13.59
CA ILE A 189 -2.55 -0.89 12.92
C ILE A 189 -2.70 0.55 12.42
N ASP A 190 -3.73 0.79 11.60
CA ASP A 190 -4.04 2.07 11.00
C ASP A 190 -5.47 2.53 11.38
N PRO A 191 -5.67 3.07 12.60
CA PRO A 191 -6.97 3.55 13.03
C PRO A 191 -7.40 4.78 12.21
N ILE A 192 -8.67 4.85 11.84
CA ILE A 192 -9.26 5.96 11.08
C ILE A 192 -8.95 7.30 11.76
N ASP A 193 -8.25 8.19 11.07
CA ASP A 193 -8.07 9.58 11.53
C ASP A 193 -9.31 10.41 11.18
N SER A 194 -10.22 10.50 12.15
CA SER A 194 -11.47 11.25 12.02
C SER A 194 -11.27 12.76 11.78
N ALA A 195 -10.11 13.33 12.10
CA ALA A 195 -9.82 14.74 11.85
C ALA A 195 -9.54 15.01 10.36
N LEU A 196 -9.00 14.03 9.62
CA LEU A 196 -8.68 14.13 8.19
C LEU A 196 -9.86 13.79 7.28
N GLY A 197 -10.89 13.14 7.82
CA GLY A 197 -12.07 12.69 7.08
C GLY A 197 -11.78 11.52 6.13
N ALA A 198 -12.72 11.25 5.22
CA ALA A 198 -12.60 10.16 4.26
C ALA A 198 -11.37 10.32 3.33
N PRO A 199 -10.79 9.22 2.81
CA PRO A 199 -9.72 9.24 1.81
C PRO A 199 -10.04 10.04 0.55
N LEU A 200 -9.02 10.39 -0.24
CA LEU A 200 -9.23 11.22 -1.42
C LEU A 200 -10.03 10.48 -2.51
N ARG A 201 -9.86 9.16 -2.70
CA ARG A 201 -10.74 8.36 -3.60
C ARG A 201 -12.22 8.36 -3.22
N GLU A 202 -12.53 8.59 -1.94
CA GLU A 202 -13.90 8.61 -1.43
C GLU A 202 -14.51 10.01 -1.58
N ARG A 203 -13.69 11.04 -1.33
CA ARG A 203 -14.06 12.45 -1.49
C ARG A 203 -14.17 12.91 -2.94
N LEU A 204 -13.37 12.33 -3.84
CA LEU A 204 -13.27 12.67 -5.25
C LEU A 204 -13.74 11.49 -6.10
N LYS A 205 -14.38 11.73 -7.25
CA LYS A 205 -14.93 10.68 -8.11
C LYS A 205 -14.34 10.75 -9.51
N PRO A 206 -14.16 9.60 -10.20
CA PRO A 206 -13.52 9.55 -11.52
C PRO A 206 -14.24 10.40 -12.58
N ASP A 207 -15.56 10.52 -12.45
CA ASP A 207 -16.48 11.19 -13.38
C ASP A 207 -16.89 12.61 -12.94
N GLN A 208 -16.43 13.09 -11.77
CA GLN A 208 -16.85 14.38 -11.22
C GLN A 208 -15.71 15.41 -11.20
N PRO A 209 -15.97 16.67 -11.57
CA PRO A 209 -14.98 17.71 -11.47
C PRO A 209 -14.81 18.14 -10.01
N PHE A 210 -13.58 18.51 -9.62
CA PHE A 210 -13.29 19.11 -8.32
C PHE A 210 -12.39 20.34 -8.47
N CYS A 211 -12.44 21.23 -7.48
CA CYS A 211 -11.67 22.47 -7.43
C CYS A 211 -11.26 22.73 -5.99
N TYR A 212 -9.96 22.80 -5.74
CA TYR A 212 -9.37 23.19 -4.47
C TYR A 212 -8.39 24.33 -4.74
N GLY A 213 -8.25 25.27 -3.81
CA GLY A 213 -7.35 26.39 -4.03
C GLY A 213 -7.03 27.19 -2.79
N ARG A 214 -6.15 28.16 -2.96
CA ARG A 214 -5.88 29.20 -1.98
C ARG A 214 -5.46 30.48 -2.67
N ASP A 215 -5.91 31.59 -2.10
CA ASP A 215 -5.48 32.94 -2.44
C ASP A 215 -4.78 33.55 -1.24
N TYR A 216 -3.67 34.24 -1.49
CA TYR A 216 -2.84 34.85 -0.46
C TYR A 216 -2.93 36.37 -0.56
N ASP A 217 -3.47 37.01 0.48
CA ASP A 217 -3.61 38.46 0.51
C ASP A 217 -2.27 39.20 0.70
N ALA A 218 -2.31 40.52 0.56
CA ALA A 218 -1.14 41.37 0.70
C ALA A 218 -0.54 41.38 2.13
N ALA A 219 -1.32 41.06 3.17
CA ALA A 219 -0.82 40.97 4.54
C ALA A 219 -0.06 39.66 4.77
N HIS A 220 -0.56 38.55 4.22
CA HIS A 220 0.14 37.27 4.21
C HIS A 220 1.45 37.36 3.43
N LEU A 221 1.43 37.86 2.20
CA LEU A 221 2.64 38.03 1.38
C LEU A 221 3.61 39.08 1.95
N GLY A 222 3.11 40.05 2.71
CA GLY A 222 3.94 40.99 3.46
C GLY A 222 4.66 40.36 4.67
N SER A 223 4.15 39.25 5.20
CA SER A 223 4.77 38.50 6.31
C SER A 223 5.60 37.29 5.85
N HIS A 224 5.45 36.85 4.60
CA HIS A 224 6.20 35.74 3.99
C HIS A 224 6.95 36.28 2.75
N PRO A 225 8.06 37.01 2.96
CA PRO A 225 8.72 37.78 1.89
C PRO A 225 9.31 36.89 0.79
N ASP A 226 9.62 35.63 1.09
CA ASP A 226 10.17 34.65 0.14
C ASP A 226 9.10 33.79 -0.56
N GLN A 227 7.82 33.91 -0.15
CA GLN A 227 6.70 33.31 -0.86
C GLN A 227 6.47 34.01 -2.21
N LEU A 228 6.43 33.23 -3.29
CA LEU A 228 6.27 33.71 -4.66
C LEU A 228 4.85 33.47 -5.18
N THR A 229 4.18 32.41 -4.75
CA THR A 229 2.79 32.10 -5.09
C THR A 229 1.80 33.09 -4.47
N HIS A 230 1.00 33.72 -5.33
CA HIS A 230 -0.11 34.60 -4.94
C HIS A 230 -1.45 33.85 -4.96
N THR A 231 -1.69 33.02 -5.98
CA THR A 231 -2.83 32.10 -6.03
C THR A 231 -2.40 30.72 -6.50
N ILE A 232 -3.04 29.69 -5.96
CA ILE A 232 -2.87 28.30 -6.40
C ILE A 232 -4.22 27.59 -6.51
N ARG A 233 -4.37 26.72 -7.50
CA ARG A 233 -5.53 25.86 -7.75
C ARG A 233 -5.08 24.44 -8.07
N VAL A 234 -5.80 23.45 -7.56
CA VAL A 234 -5.73 22.04 -7.96
C VAL A 234 -7.13 21.63 -8.39
N PHE A 235 -7.27 21.14 -9.61
CA PHE A 235 -8.58 20.87 -10.19
C PHE A 235 -8.60 19.71 -11.17
N ARG A 236 -9.82 19.26 -11.46
CA ARG A 236 -10.14 18.31 -12.52
C ARG A 236 -11.35 18.87 -13.25
N GLY A 237 -11.14 19.32 -14.49
CA GLY A 237 -12.14 19.93 -15.35
C GLY A 237 -12.51 19.03 -16.53
N PRO A 238 -13.18 19.57 -17.56
CA PRO A 238 -13.63 18.80 -18.72
C PRO A 238 -12.49 18.09 -19.48
N ILE A 239 -11.28 18.65 -19.49
CA ILE A 239 -10.13 18.11 -20.20
C ILE A 239 -9.61 16.85 -19.49
N GLU A 240 -9.40 16.93 -18.17
CA GLU A 240 -8.91 15.82 -17.35
C GLU A 240 -9.95 14.69 -17.25
N LEU A 241 -11.24 15.05 -17.16
CA LEU A 241 -12.35 14.10 -17.21
C LEU A 241 -12.40 13.36 -18.55
N ALA A 242 -12.24 14.07 -19.68
CA ALA A 242 -12.21 13.45 -21.00
C ALA A 242 -10.98 12.56 -21.22
N SER A 243 -9.83 12.93 -20.64
CA SER A 243 -8.61 12.11 -20.66
C SER A 243 -8.83 10.77 -19.94
N PHE A 244 -9.32 10.81 -18.70
CA PHE A 244 -9.61 9.60 -17.93
C PHE A 244 -10.74 8.76 -18.55
N ALA A 245 -11.77 9.39 -19.13
CA ALA A 245 -12.86 8.66 -19.80
C ALA A 245 -12.42 7.90 -21.07
N ARG A 246 -11.25 8.23 -21.64
CA ARG A 246 -10.68 7.56 -22.82
C ARG A 246 -9.72 6.44 -22.44
N ASP A 247 -8.83 6.69 -21.47
CA ASP A 247 -7.66 5.86 -21.20
C ASP A 247 -7.59 5.29 -19.75
N GLY A 248 -8.52 5.67 -18.87
CA GLY A 248 -8.54 5.29 -17.45
C GLY A 248 -9.49 4.15 -17.11
N ASP A 249 -9.28 3.52 -15.95
CA ASP A 249 -10.13 2.46 -15.40
C ASP A 249 -10.79 2.90 -14.08
N PRO A 250 -12.13 3.05 -14.02
CA PRO A 250 -12.84 3.35 -12.79
C PRO A 250 -12.68 2.30 -11.68
N ALA A 251 -12.39 1.04 -12.00
CA ALA A 251 -12.16 0.00 -11.00
C ALA A 251 -10.80 0.15 -10.29
N SER A 252 -9.84 0.81 -10.95
CA SER A 252 -8.50 1.11 -10.42
C SER A 252 -8.39 2.49 -9.77
N TRP A 253 -9.48 3.24 -9.61
CA TRP A 253 -9.48 4.60 -9.03
C TRP A 253 -8.83 4.63 -7.62
N PRO A 254 -7.83 5.50 -7.36
CA PRO A 254 -7.49 6.72 -8.10
C PRO A 254 -6.32 6.60 -9.11
N SER A 255 -5.85 5.40 -9.46
CA SER A 255 -4.80 5.22 -10.47
C SER A 255 -5.17 5.82 -11.83
N GLY A 256 -4.20 6.42 -12.51
CA GLY A 256 -4.39 7.17 -13.74
C GLY A 256 -5.20 8.47 -13.61
N ALA A 257 -5.48 8.98 -12.41
CA ALA A 257 -6.29 10.18 -12.24
C ALA A 257 -5.56 11.45 -12.73
N ASP A 258 -5.90 11.90 -13.94
CA ASP A 258 -5.40 13.19 -14.45
C ASP A 258 -5.97 14.39 -13.64
N ILE A 259 -5.11 15.36 -13.33
CA ILE A 259 -5.42 16.63 -12.66
C ILE A 259 -4.65 17.78 -13.30
N ALA A 260 -5.09 19.01 -13.05
CA ALA A 260 -4.36 20.22 -13.38
C ALA A 260 -4.07 21.04 -12.11
N VAL A 261 -2.88 21.62 -12.03
CA VAL A 261 -2.48 22.61 -11.02
C VAL A 261 -2.22 23.92 -11.74
N SER A 262 -2.81 25.03 -11.27
CA SER A 262 -2.48 26.36 -11.79
C SER A 262 -2.02 27.31 -10.69
N VAL A 263 -1.04 28.14 -11.02
CA VAL A 263 -0.35 29.06 -10.10
C VAL A 263 -0.29 30.45 -10.73
N THR A 264 -0.52 31.49 -9.93
CA THR A 264 -0.09 32.86 -10.26
C THR A 264 0.94 33.32 -9.25
N THR A 265 1.91 34.12 -9.70
CA THR A 265 2.99 34.62 -8.83
C THR A 265 2.81 36.10 -8.53
N ARG A 266 3.31 36.55 -7.38
CA ARG A 266 3.32 37.97 -6.98
C ARG A 266 4.14 38.89 -7.90
N HIS A 267 5.05 38.33 -8.71
CA HIS A 267 5.93 39.08 -9.62
C HIS A 267 5.50 39.03 -11.09
N LYS A 268 4.72 38.03 -11.48
CA LYS A 268 4.17 37.86 -12.84
C LYS A 268 2.71 37.44 -12.75
N ALA A 269 1.83 38.27 -13.30
CA ALA A 269 0.39 38.00 -13.43
C ALA A 269 0.05 36.87 -14.44
N ALA A 270 1.04 36.27 -15.10
CA ALA A 270 0.84 35.13 -15.96
C ALA A 270 0.49 33.88 -15.12
N LYS A 271 -0.69 33.32 -15.36
CA LYS A 271 -1.13 32.01 -14.85
C LYS A 271 -0.31 30.91 -15.55
N VAL A 272 0.42 30.11 -14.79
CA VAL A 272 1.01 28.85 -15.26
C VAL A 272 0.05 27.73 -14.90
N THR A 273 -0.23 26.82 -15.83
CA THR A 273 -1.02 25.61 -15.58
C THR A 273 -0.21 24.39 -15.99
N GLN A 274 -0.15 23.39 -15.11
CA GLN A 274 0.56 22.14 -15.31
C GLN A 274 -0.38 20.96 -15.09
N SER A 275 -0.35 19.99 -16.00
CA SER A 275 -1.10 18.74 -15.88
C SER A 275 -0.26 17.64 -15.22
N TYR A 276 -0.92 16.77 -14.45
CA TYR A 276 -0.32 15.63 -13.76
C TYR A 276 -1.21 14.40 -13.87
N SER A 277 -0.61 13.22 -13.91
CA SER A 277 -1.29 11.91 -13.78
C SER A 277 -0.99 11.35 -12.40
N CYS A 278 -2.03 11.06 -11.61
CA CYS A 278 -1.90 10.58 -10.23
C CYS A 278 -2.06 9.06 -10.09
N GLU A 279 -1.32 8.51 -9.12
CA GLU A 279 -1.44 7.15 -8.61
C GLU A 279 -1.76 7.19 -7.11
N GLY A 280 -2.54 6.22 -6.62
CA GLY A 280 -2.75 6.02 -5.18
C GLY A 280 -1.48 5.45 -4.54
N GLU A 281 -1.01 6.04 -3.46
CA GLU A 281 0.19 5.59 -2.74
C GLU A 281 0.03 5.86 -1.25
N ALA A 282 -0.18 4.81 -0.45
CA ALA A 282 -0.45 4.94 0.98
C ALA A 282 -1.50 6.06 1.26
N GLY A 283 -1.30 6.90 2.28
CA GLY A 283 -2.22 8.00 2.63
C GLY A 283 -2.26 9.21 1.67
N GLN A 284 -1.81 9.07 0.43
CA GLN A 284 -1.64 10.17 -0.53
C GLN A 284 -1.88 9.75 -1.98
N TRP A 285 -1.97 10.74 -2.88
CA TRP A 285 -1.80 10.52 -4.32
C TRP A 285 -0.42 11.03 -4.72
N ARG A 286 0.40 10.19 -5.36
CA ARG A 286 1.64 10.62 -6.03
C ARG A 286 1.30 10.97 -7.47
N CYS A 287 1.54 12.21 -7.89
CA CYS A 287 1.20 12.67 -9.23
C CYS A 287 2.44 13.13 -9.99
N MET A 288 2.68 12.54 -11.15
CA MET A 288 3.80 12.87 -12.04
C MET A 288 3.34 13.84 -13.12
N ALA A 289 4.14 14.85 -13.45
CA ALA A 289 3.82 15.81 -14.51
C ALA A 289 3.63 15.09 -15.85
N SER A 290 2.60 15.46 -16.60
CA SER A 290 2.07 14.70 -17.72
C SER A 290 1.78 15.60 -18.91
N ALA A 291 2.32 15.24 -20.09
CA ALA A 291 2.00 15.90 -21.36
C ALA A 291 0.62 15.49 -21.93
N LYS A 292 -0.10 14.53 -21.32
CA LYS A 292 -1.39 14.00 -21.83
C LYS A 292 -2.43 15.10 -22.12
N THR A 293 -2.40 16.17 -21.34
CA THR A 293 -3.34 17.31 -21.46
C THR A 293 -2.60 18.65 -21.55
N SER A 294 -1.33 18.67 -21.96
CA SER A 294 -0.51 19.89 -22.04
C SER A 294 0.69 19.78 -23.00
N ASP A 295 0.86 20.79 -23.86
CA ASP A 295 1.85 20.79 -24.96
C ASP A 295 3.28 21.20 -24.51
N PHE A 296 3.92 20.41 -23.66
CA PHE A 296 5.31 20.65 -23.24
C PHE A 296 6.34 20.10 -24.24
N SER A 297 7.44 20.84 -24.41
CA SER A 297 8.55 20.51 -25.32
C SER A 297 9.85 20.07 -24.61
N CYS A 298 9.82 19.95 -23.29
CA CYS A 298 10.93 19.55 -22.43
C CYS A 298 10.64 18.24 -21.68
N ASP A 299 11.67 17.62 -21.12
CA ASP A 299 11.51 16.48 -20.23
C ASP A 299 10.98 16.92 -18.86
N ILE A 300 9.81 16.40 -18.50
CA ILE A 300 9.11 16.67 -17.23
C ILE A 300 8.99 15.42 -16.34
N ALA A 301 9.58 14.29 -16.74
CA ALA A 301 9.33 12.98 -16.13
C ALA A 301 9.71 12.87 -14.64
N ALA A 302 10.57 13.75 -14.13
CA ALA A 302 10.99 13.81 -12.72
C ALA A 302 10.21 14.82 -11.86
N ARG A 303 9.12 15.41 -12.37
CA ARG A 303 8.39 16.49 -11.69
C ARG A 303 7.15 15.96 -10.98
N GLU A 304 7.36 15.49 -9.75
CA GLU A 304 6.31 14.95 -8.91
C GLU A 304 5.63 16.00 -8.02
N ILE A 305 4.39 15.73 -7.62
CA ILE A 305 3.67 16.39 -6.54
C ILE A 305 2.89 15.34 -5.75
N TYR A 306 2.54 15.65 -4.51
CA TYR A 306 1.73 14.81 -3.64
C TYR A 306 0.48 15.54 -3.21
N LEU A 307 -0.68 14.92 -3.42
CA LEU A 307 -1.95 15.35 -2.83
C LEU A 307 -2.25 14.51 -1.60
N ARG A 308 -2.49 15.16 -0.47
CA ARG A 308 -2.94 14.51 0.77
C ARG A 308 -4.26 15.11 1.22
N ARG A 309 -5.07 14.31 1.90
CA ARG A 309 -6.23 14.82 2.66
C ARG A 309 -5.75 15.79 3.76
N GLY A 310 -6.39 16.95 3.85
CA GLY A 310 -6.24 17.87 4.97
C GLY A 310 -7.49 17.85 5.86
N ALA A 311 -7.35 18.33 7.09
CA ALA A 311 -8.46 18.37 8.05
C ALA A 311 -9.65 19.22 7.55
N ASN A 312 -10.84 18.96 8.08
CA ASN A 312 -12.08 19.69 7.74
C ASN A 312 -12.40 19.75 6.23
N GLY A 313 -12.06 18.70 5.48
CA GLY A 313 -12.29 18.66 4.04
C GLY A 313 -11.33 19.53 3.22
N THR A 314 -10.23 20.02 3.80
CA THR A 314 -9.15 20.65 3.02
C THR A 314 -8.31 19.60 2.27
N MET A 315 -7.42 20.07 1.40
CA MET A 315 -6.42 19.26 0.70
C MET A 315 -5.04 19.86 0.96
N MET A 316 -4.01 19.03 1.07
CA MET A 316 -2.62 19.45 1.15
C MET A 316 -1.94 19.10 -0.17
N LEU A 317 -1.35 20.08 -0.84
CA LEU A 317 -0.47 19.88 -1.99
C LEU A 317 0.96 20.13 -1.55
N ALA A 318 1.87 19.21 -1.86
CA ALA A 318 3.28 19.35 -1.53
C ALA A 318 4.19 18.76 -2.62
N ASN A 319 5.42 19.28 -2.71
CA ASN A 319 6.55 18.51 -3.21
C ASN A 319 7.62 18.58 -2.09
N PRO A 320 8.01 17.44 -1.48
CA PRO A 320 8.96 17.44 -0.37
C PRO A 320 10.42 17.51 -0.83
N ASN A 321 10.71 17.05 -2.06
CA ASN A 321 12.05 16.92 -2.61
C ASN A 321 12.51 18.21 -3.32
N SER A 322 11.56 19.04 -3.76
CA SER A 322 11.77 20.36 -4.37
C SER A 322 10.52 21.22 -4.13
N SER A 323 10.62 22.54 -4.20
CA SER A 323 9.42 23.40 -4.23
C SER A 323 8.52 23.05 -5.41
N LEU A 324 7.23 23.40 -5.35
CA LEU A 324 6.37 23.30 -6.53
C LEU A 324 6.95 24.09 -7.71
N PRO A 325 6.71 23.65 -8.96
CA PRO A 325 7.03 24.44 -10.14
C PRO A 325 6.07 25.63 -10.26
N ILE A 326 6.42 26.71 -9.56
CA ILE A 326 5.78 28.04 -9.58
C ILE A 326 6.12 28.86 -10.85
N VAL A 327 6.85 28.24 -11.78
CA VAL A 327 7.21 28.74 -13.11
C VAL A 327 6.89 27.66 -14.14
N ASP A 328 6.85 28.02 -15.42
CA ASP A 328 6.82 27.06 -16.52
C ASP A 328 7.89 25.96 -16.32
N LEU A 329 7.49 24.69 -16.36
CA LEU A 329 8.36 23.54 -16.15
C LEU A 329 9.51 23.46 -17.16
N CYS A 330 9.33 24.02 -18.36
CA CYS A 330 10.38 24.10 -19.38
C CYS A 330 11.30 25.32 -19.24
N SER A 331 11.11 26.16 -18.21
CA SER A 331 11.99 27.30 -17.95
C SER A 331 13.23 26.89 -17.15
N LYS A 332 14.40 27.42 -17.51
CA LYS A 332 15.66 27.22 -16.77
C LYS A 332 15.62 27.70 -15.31
N ALA A 333 14.63 28.52 -14.95
CA ALA A 333 14.38 28.90 -13.57
C ALA A 333 13.81 27.76 -12.71
N ALA A 334 13.24 26.71 -13.33
CA ALA A 334 12.76 25.51 -12.65
C ALA A 334 13.86 24.50 -12.30
N GLU A 335 15.11 24.72 -12.73
CA GLU A 335 16.26 23.83 -12.49
C GLU A 335 16.98 24.11 -11.16
N GLY A 336 16.60 25.18 -10.43
CA GLY A 336 17.17 25.53 -9.13
C GLY A 336 16.30 25.15 -7.93
N GLU A 337 16.94 24.89 -6.79
CA GLU A 337 16.26 24.93 -5.49
C GLU A 337 15.67 26.33 -5.28
N THR A 338 14.34 26.46 -5.15
CA THR A 338 13.80 27.76 -4.75
C THR A 338 14.00 27.94 -3.25
N ALA A 339 14.46 29.12 -2.86
CA ALA A 339 14.53 29.56 -1.46
C ALA A 339 13.14 29.89 -0.88
N SER A 340 12.06 29.41 -1.50
CA SER A 340 10.71 29.83 -1.20
C SER A 340 10.01 28.94 -0.17
N ASP A 341 9.10 29.54 0.59
CA ASP A 341 8.13 28.87 1.46
C ASP A 341 7.11 28.00 0.68
N ASP A 342 7.09 28.13 -0.65
CA ASP A 342 6.21 27.49 -1.65
C ASP A 342 6.37 25.95 -1.80
N LYS A 343 6.60 25.24 -0.70
CA LYS A 343 6.80 23.77 -0.64
C LYS A 343 5.52 23.00 -0.28
N VAL A 344 4.64 23.60 0.53
CA VAL A 344 3.44 22.95 1.06
C VAL A 344 2.27 23.94 1.12
N TYR A 345 1.15 23.55 0.51
CA TYR A 345 -0.05 24.38 0.41
C TYR A 345 -1.22 23.67 1.04
N ARG A 346 -1.88 24.32 2.00
CA ARG A 346 -3.24 23.95 2.40
C ARG A 346 -4.22 24.63 1.46
N LEU A 347 -5.09 23.82 0.84
CA LEU A 347 -6.06 24.22 -0.16
C LEU A 347 -7.48 23.97 0.37
N GLU A 348 -8.35 24.92 0.14
CA GLU A 348 -9.76 24.87 0.55
C GLU A 348 -10.63 24.47 -0.65
N PRO A 349 -11.75 23.74 -0.44
CA PRO A 349 -12.69 23.44 -1.51
C PRO A 349 -13.30 24.73 -2.07
N MET A 350 -13.30 24.86 -3.39
CA MET A 350 -13.77 26.05 -4.10
C MET A 350 -14.83 25.69 -5.16
N PRO A 351 -15.72 26.62 -5.56
CA PRO A 351 -16.61 26.42 -6.68
C PRO A 351 -15.82 26.18 -7.98
N GLN A 352 -16.32 25.35 -8.88
CA GLN A 352 -15.66 25.03 -10.17
C GLN A 352 -15.22 26.28 -10.97
N ALA A 353 -16.03 27.33 -10.95
CA ALA A 353 -15.74 28.59 -11.62
C ALA A 353 -14.46 29.29 -11.12
N ALA A 354 -13.95 28.95 -9.92
CA ALA A 354 -12.70 29.48 -9.36
C ALA A 354 -11.44 28.73 -9.84
N CYS A 355 -11.59 27.55 -10.46
CA CYS A 355 -10.52 26.79 -11.09
C CYS A 355 -10.64 26.71 -12.62
N ALA A 356 -11.79 27.06 -13.19
CA ALA A 356 -12.00 27.13 -14.63
C ALA A 356 -10.83 27.90 -15.32
N PRO A 357 -10.34 27.43 -16.48
CA PRO A 357 -9.25 28.07 -17.22
C PRO A 357 -9.43 29.57 -17.45
#